data_AF-A0A939K269-F1
#
_entry.id   AF-A0A939K269-F1
#
_cell.length_a   1.000
_cell.length_b   1.000
_cell.length_c   1.000
_cell.angle_alpha   90.00
_cell.angle_beta   90.00
_cell.angle_gamma   90.00
#
_symmetry.space_group_name_H-M   'P 1'
#
loop_
_entity.id
_entity.type
_entity.pdbx_description
1 polymer ?
#
loop_
_entity_poly.entity_id
_entity_poly.type
_entity_poly.pdbx_seq_one_letter_code
_entity_poly.pdbx_strand_id
1 'polypeptide(L)'
;MKTLTNQELDHLRSRLYRSGATPSQATALLPLMAQEVEHYMWIGLPFASAVDKVELEANDSPVRYLREKHYNTLVMDNEDPSQQTDLDDIVFAHRNRDYGAYDLRKTYNSALINAIIMTVGLVLLLLAALDAFQRGEWVYLSWAGLAWVVGIHLVGFASFRFYIAQVDSMQ
;
A
#
# COMPACT_ATOMS: atom_id res chain seq x y z
N MET A 1 18.60 -7.44 5.53
CA MET A 1 19.07 -6.38 4.62
C MET A 1 20.19 -5.64 5.32
N LYS A 2 21.34 -5.43 4.66
CA LYS A 2 22.40 -4.60 5.22
C LYS A 2 22.06 -3.16 4.86
N THR A 3 21.47 -2.43 5.81
CA THR A 3 21.16 -1.02 5.64
C THR A 3 22.45 -0.23 5.58
N LEU A 4 22.51 0.76 4.67
CA LEU A 4 23.64 1.69 4.60
C LEU A 4 23.85 2.41 5.95
N THR A 5 25.11 2.62 6.30
CA THR A 5 25.48 3.40 7.48
C THR A 5 25.23 4.89 7.23
N ASN A 6 25.10 5.67 8.31
CA ASN A 6 24.94 7.13 8.20
C ASN A 6 26.09 7.79 7.41
N GLN A 7 27.32 7.25 7.52
CA GLN A 7 28.48 7.73 6.77
C GLN A 7 28.37 7.46 5.26
N GLU A 8 27.87 6.27 4.88
CA GLU A 8 27.63 5.92 3.48
C GLU A 8 26.49 6.76 2.88
N LEU A 9 25.44 7.06 3.65
CA LEU A 9 24.36 7.94 3.23
C LEU A 9 24.85 9.38 2.98
N ASP A 10 25.70 9.92 3.86
CA ASP A 10 26.32 11.23 3.65
C ASP A 10 27.20 11.26 2.39
N HIS A 11 27.90 10.16 2.12
CA HIS A 11 28.69 10.00 0.90
C HIS A 11 27.79 10.06 -0.35
N LEU A 12 26.68 9.32 -0.39
CA LEU A 12 25.71 9.37 -1.49
C LEU A 12 25.12 10.78 -1.67
N ARG A 13 24.79 11.46 -0.57
CA ARG A 13 24.27 12.83 -0.61
C ARG A 13 25.26 13.79 -1.27
N SER A 14 26.55 13.66 -0.95
CA SER A 14 27.60 14.47 -1.57
C SER A 14 27.72 14.23 -3.09
N ARG A 15 27.50 12.99 -3.56
CA ARG A 15 27.49 12.63 -4.98
C ARG A 15 26.27 13.21 -5.70
N LEU A 16 25.12 13.23 -5.06
CA LEU A 16 23.92 13.91 -5.60
C LEU A 16 24.14 15.41 -5.78
N TYR A 17 24.79 16.08 -4.82
CA TYR A 17 25.14 17.50 -5.01
C TYR A 17 26.15 17.72 -6.13
N ARG A 18 27.15 16.85 -6.27
CA ARG A 18 28.14 16.93 -7.37
C ARG A 18 27.52 16.70 -8.74
N SER A 19 26.46 15.92 -8.83
CA SER A 19 25.70 15.68 -10.07
C SER A 19 24.63 16.75 -10.35
N GLY A 20 24.59 17.82 -9.55
CA GLY A 20 23.74 19.00 -9.79
C GLY A 20 22.37 18.97 -9.12
N ALA A 21 22.13 18.08 -8.15
CA ALA A 21 20.87 18.07 -7.40
C ALA A 21 20.73 19.31 -6.51
N THR A 22 19.55 19.93 -6.49
CA THR A 22 19.22 20.98 -5.51
C THR A 22 19.02 20.39 -4.10
N PRO A 23 19.06 21.19 -3.01
CA PRO A 23 18.86 20.69 -1.64
C PRO A 23 17.55 19.91 -1.43
N SER A 24 16.46 20.35 -2.07
CA SER A 24 15.18 19.65 -2.03
C SER A 24 15.23 18.34 -2.83
N GLN A 25 15.79 18.36 -4.05
CA GLN A 25 15.94 17.18 -4.89
C GLN A 25 16.85 16.12 -4.24
N ALA A 26 17.96 16.54 -3.64
CA ALA A 26 18.87 15.63 -2.95
C ALA A 26 18.18 14.91 -1.79
N THR A 27 17.23 15.56 -1.11
CA THR A 27 16.48 14.94 0.00
C THR A 27 15.51 13.88 -0.51
N ALA A 28 14.81 14.14 -1.63
CA ALA A 28 13.91 13.17 -2.24
C ALA A 28 14.64 12.02 -2.97
N LEU A 29 15.79 12.29 -3.58
CA LEU A 29 16.53 11.31 -4.38
C LEU A 29 17.50 10.45 -3.55
N LEU A 30 17.93 10.91 -2.38
CA LEU A 30 18.82 10.15 -1.49
C LEU A 30 18.29 8.74 -1.15
N PRO A 31 17.03 8.54 -0.72
CA PRO A 31 16.52 7.20 -0.44
C PRO A 31 16.47 6.30 -1.68
N LEU A 32 16.19 6.88 -2.86
CA LEU A 32 16.15 6.13 -4.12
C LEU A 32 17.54 5.68 -4.56
N MET A 33 18.53 6.58 -4.46
CA MET A 33 19.93 6.25 -4.73
C MET A 33 20.45 5.18 -3.75
N ALA A 34 20.10 5.31 -2.46
CA ALA A 34 20.43 4.33 -1.44
C ALA A 34 19.89 2.93 -1.79
N GLN A 35 18.63 2.85 -2.20
CA GLN A 35 18.00 1.59 -2.60
C GLN A 35 18.70 0.90 -3.78
N GLU A 36 19.05 1.66 -4.82
CA GLU A 36 19.74 1.10 -5.98
C GLU A 36 21.15 0.60 -5.61
N VAL A 37 21.87 1.36 -4.77
CA VAL A 37 23.19 0.95 -4.27
C VAL A 37 23.10 -0.30 -3.39
N GLU A 38 22.09 -0.37 -2.51
CA GLU A 38 21.83 -1.56 -1.69
C GLU A 38 21.51 -2.79 -2.54
N HIS A 39 20.79 -2.63 -3.66
CA HIS A 39 20.52 -3.71 -4.60
C HIS A 39 21.81 -4.29 -5.19
N TYR A 40 22.72 -3.45 -5.68
CA TYR A 40 24.01 -3.90 -6.20
C TYR A 40 24.91 -4.50 -5.11
N MET A 41 24.87 -3.95 -3.89
CA MET A 41 25.58 -4.53 -2.76
C MET A 41 25.07 -5.92 -2.41
N TRP A 42 23.77 -6.16 -2.54
CA TRP A 42 23.17 -7.47 -2.33
C TRP A 42 23.62 -8.50 -3.39
N ILE A 43 23.85 -8.06 -4.63
CA ILE A 43 24.41 -8.89 -5.71
C ILE A 43 25.90 -9.24 -5.45
N GLY A 44 26.52 -8.62 -4.43
CA GLY A 44 27.87 -8.93 -3.96
C GLY A 44 28.92 -7.87 -4.29
N LEU A 45 28.50 -6.70 -4.82
CA LEU A 45 29.42 -5.59 -5.07
C LEU A 45 29.79 -4.88 -3.76
N PRO A 46 31.05 -4.47 -3.55
CA PRO A 46 31.39 -3.55 -2.46
C PRO A 46 30.75 -2.18 -2.71
N PHE A 47 30.47 -1.42 -1.65
CA PHE A 47 29.77 -0.13 -1.70
C PHE A 47 30.32 0.81 -2.78
N ALA A 48 31.64 1.02 -2.84
CA ALA A 48 32.26 1.89 -3.84
C ALA A 48 31.93 1.46 -5.28
N SER A 49 32.06 0.17 -5.59
CA SER A 49 31.75 -0.36 -6.91
C SER A 49 30.25 -0.37 -7.21
N ALA A 50 29.40 -0.52 -6.19
CA ALA A 50 27.95 -0.41 -6.34
C ALA A 50 27.53 1.03 -6.71
N VAL A 51 28.13 2.04 -6.08
CA VAL A 51 27.91 3.45 -6.43
C VAL A 51 28.36 3.74 -7.86
N ASP A 52 29.56 3.31 -8.23
CA ASP A 52 30.09 3.53 -9.58
C ASP A 52 29.24 2.83 -10.65
N LYS A 53 28.70 1.63 -10.34
CA LYS A 53 27.72 0.92 -11.17
C LYS A 53 26.46 1.75 -11.41
N VAL A 54 25.87 2.31 -10.36
CA VAL A 54 24.67 3.17 -10.47
C VAL A 54 24.95 4.41 -11.31
N GLU A 55 26.11 5.04 -11.10
CA GLU A 55 26.52 6.23 -11.85
C GLU A 55 26.77 5.91 -13.33
N LEU A 56 27.37 4.75 -13.62
CA LEU A 56 27.63 4.28 -14.98
C LEU A 56 26.34 3.94 -15.74
N GLU A 57 25.39 3.29 -15.08
CA GLU A 57 24.05 3.01 -15.63
C GLU A 57 23.28 4.31 -15.92
N ALA A 58 23.51 5.34 -15.12
CA ALA A 58 22.84 6.63 -15.24
C ALA A 58 23.38 7.57 -16.33
N ASN A 59 24.37 7.13 -17.12
CA ASN A 59 24.93 7.81 -18.29
C ASN A 59 25.01 9.35 -18.13
N ASP A 60 25.80 9.80 -17.14
CA ASP A 60 26.16 11.22 -16.88
C ASP A 60 25.15 12.05 -16.07
N SER A 61 23.98 11.53 -15.71
CA SER A 61 23.06 12.23 -14.78
C SER A 61 22.27 11.27 -13.87
N PRO A 62 22.84 10.84 -12.73
CA PRO A 62 22.15 10.01 -11.74
C PRO A 62 20.84 10.64 -11.24
N VAL A 63 20.79 11.96 -11.15
CA VAL A 63 19.57 12.72 -10.80
C VAL A 63 18.45 12.49 -11.82
N ARG A 64 18.77 12.61 -13.12
CA ARG A 64 17.78 12.44 -14.19
C ARG A 64 17.35 10.98 -14.34
N TYR A 65 18.29 10.05 -14.26
CA TYR A 65 18.01 8.61 -14.31
C TYR A 65 17.10 8.17 -13.16
N LEU A 66 17.44 8.52 -11.92
CA LEU A 66 16.64 8.15 -10.75
C LEU A 66 15.24 8.80 -10.80
N ARG A 67 15.15 10.04 -11.28
CA ARG A 67 13.86 10.74 -11.44
C ARG A 67 12.98 10.11 -12.51
N GLU A 68 13.55 9.71 -13.64
CA GLU A 68 12.79 9.05 -14.71
C GLU A 68 12.34 7.65 -14.28
N LYS A 69 13.26 6.87 -13.68
CA LYS A 69 13.00 5.50 -13.21
C LYS A 69 11.96 5.44 -12.10
N HIS A 70 11.95 6.44 -11.21
CA HIS A 70 11.05 6.51 -10.05
C HIS A 70 10.05 7.67 -10.13
N TYR A 71 9.70 8.12 -11.34
CA TYR A 71 8.81 9.27 -11.54
C TYR A 71 7.48 9.11 -10.79
N ASN A 72 6.87 7.93 -10.87
CA ASN A 72 5.61 7.63 -10.19
C ASN A 72 5.74 7.71 -8.66
N THR A 73 6.83 7.20 -8.08
CA THR A 73 7.09 7.24 -6.63
C THR A 73 7.31 8.67 -6.15
N LEU A 74 8.00 9.49 -6.94
CA LEU A 74 8.26 10.90 -6.60
C LEU A 74 6.99 11.75 -6.68
N VAL A 75 6.14 11.55 -7.68
CA VAL A 75 4.88 12.30 -7.82
C VAL A 75 3.96 12.09 -6.62
N MET A 76 3.90 10.87 -6.07
CA MET A 76 3.10 10.51 -4.88
C MET A 76 3.65 11.03 -3.54
N ASP A 77 4.88 11.56 -3.53
CA ASP A 77 5.52 12.15 -2.35
C ASP A 77 5.48 13.69 -2.36
N ASN A 78 5.24 14.29 -3.54
CA ASN A 78 5.06 15.73 -3.72
C ASN A 78 3.60 16.19 -3.52
N GLU A 79 2.67 15.27 -3.21
CA GLU A 79 1.33 15.63 -2.80
C GLU A 79 1.34 16.23 -1.39
N ASP A 80 0.75 17.41 -1.27
CA ASP A 80 0.74 18.29 -0.10
C ASP A 80 0.35 17.53 1.21
N PRO A 81 1.15 17.58 2.30
CA PRO A 81 0.88 16.86 3.56
C PRO A 81 -0.44 17.27 4.24
N SER A 82 -1.08 18.34 3.77
CA SER A 82 -2.24 18.96 4.38
C SER A 82 -3.57 18.23 4.12
N GLN A 83 -3.62 17.20 3.28
CA GLN A 83 -4.79 16.33 3.13
C GLN A 83 -4.63 15.05 3.96
N GLN A 84 -4.92 15.14 5.26
CA GLN A 84 -5.18 14.00 6.17
C GLN A 84 -4.23 12.80 5.95
N THR A 85 -2.94 13.03 6.17
CA THR A 85 -1.93 11.95 6.13
C THR A 85 -2.27 10.94 7.24
N ASP A 86 -2.63 9.71 6.85
CA ASP A 86 -2.85 8.64 7.82
C ASP A 86 -1.51 8.30 8.49
N LEU A 87 -1.52 7.75 9.71
CA LEU A 87 -0.28 7.46 10.44
C LEU A 87 0.64 6.50 9.66
N ASP A 88 0.03 5.57 8.90
CA ASP A 88 0.76 4.69 7.99
C ASP A 88 1.49 5.49 6.89
N ASP A 89 0.87 6.51 6.30
CA ASP A 89 1.47 7.34 5.25
C ASP A 89 2.73 8.06 5.74
N ILE A 90 2.71 8.56 6.98
CA ILE A 90 3.85 9.24 7.61
C ILE A 90 5.00 8.25 7.89
N VAL A 91 4.67 7.06 8.39
CA VAL A 91 5.66 6.00 8.67
C VAL A 91 6.33 5.49 7.39
N PHE A 92 5.60 5.49 6.26
CA PHE A 92 6.09 5.00 4.97
C PHE A 92 6.52 6.10 4.00
N ALA A 93 6.40 7.39 4.32
CA ALA A 93 6.80 8.48 3.44
C ALA A 93 8.27 8.39 2.96
N HIS A 94 9.16 7.85 3.81
CA HIS A 94 10.61 7.78 3.54
C HIS A 94 11.14 6.35 3.36
N ARG A 95 10.26 5.34 3.24
CA ARG A 95 10.65 3.95 2.96
C ARG A 95 9.86 3.43 1.78
N ASN A 96 10.51 2.61 0.95
CA ASN A 96 9.98 2.06 -0.29
C ASN A 96 8.51 1.59 -0.16
N ARG A 97 7.55 2.44 -0.59
CA ARG A 97 6.10 2.15 -0.58
C ARG A 97 5.76 0.95 -1.47
N ASP A 98 6.65 0.65 -2.43
CA ASP A 98 6.54 -0.43 -3.41
C ASP A 98 6.64 -1.85 -2.81
N TYR A 99 6.93 -2.01 -1.51
CA TYR A 99 7.03 -3.35 -0.89
C TYR A 99 5.69 -4.10 -0.76
N GLY A 100 4.58 -3.59 -1.29
CA GLY A 100 3.26 -4.22 -1.27
C GLY A 100 2.60 -4.31 0.12
N ALA A 101 3.37 -4.16 1.20
CA ALA A 101 2.88 -4.14 2.57
C ALA A 101 2.01 -2.92 2.88
N TYR A 102 2.23 -1.80 2.19
CA TYR A 102 1.42 -0.59 2.29
C TYR A 102 0.01 -0.83 1.71
N ASP A 103 -0.07 -1.37 0.48
CA ASP A 103 -1.34 -1.73 -0.16
C ASP A 103 -2.10 -2.79 0.64
N LEU A 104 -1.37 -3.73 1.25
CA LEU A 104 -1.99 -4.76 2.09
C LEU A 104 -2.67 -4.13 3.32
N ARG A 105 -2.05 -3.15 3.99
CA ARG A 105 -2.64 -2.47 5.15
C ARG A 105 -3.86 -1.64 4.79
N LYS A 106 -3.78 -0.87 3.71
CA LYS A 106 -4.92 -0.05 3.24
C LYS A 106 -6.12 -0.91 2.84
N THR A 107 -5.86 -2.03 2.15
CA THR A 107 -6.92 -2.89 1.63
C THR A 107 -7.50 -3.83 2.71
N TYR A 108 -6.68 -4.21 3.70
CA TYR A 108 -7.07 -5.18 4.74
C TYR A 108 -8.30 -4.75 5.55
N ASN A 109 -8.36 -3.48 5.97
CA ASN A 109 -9.48 -3.01 6.80
C ASN A 109 -10.82 -3.08 6.05
N SER A 110 -10.81 -2.68 4.76
CA SER A 110 -12.00 -2.76 3.91
C SER A 110 -12.46 -4.22 3.71
N ALA A 111 -11.52 -5.13 3.41
CA ALA A 111 -11.81 -6.55 3.24
C ALA A 111 -12.35 -7.19 4.54
N LEU A 112 -11.75 -6.85 5.69
CA LEU A 112 -12.16 -7.35 7.00
C LEU A 112 -13.56 -6.91 7.38
N ILE A 113 -13.87 -5.62 7.23
CA ILE A 113 -15.21 -5.08 7.51
C ILE A 113 -16.24 -5.77 6.61
N ASN A 114 -15.92 -5.97 5.32
CA ASN A 114 -16.82 -6.63 4.40
C ASN A 114 -17.09 -8.10 4.78
N ALA A 115 -16.05 -8.82 5.21
CA ALA A 115 -16.17 -10.20 5.69
C ALA A 115 -17.03 -10.31 6.96
N ILE A 116 -16.88 -9.36 7.89
CA ILE A 116 -17.70 -9.30 9.11
C ILE A 116 -19.17 -9.07 8.75
N ILE A 117 -19.47 -8.10 7.86
CA ILE A 117 -20.83 -7.82 7.42
C ILE A 117 -21.47 -9.05 6.75
N MET A 118 -20.74 -9.72 5.85
CA MET A 118 -21.22 -10.97 5.25
C MET A 118 -21.50 -12.06 6.29
N THR A 119 -20.57 -12.25 7.24
CA THR A 119 -20.70 -13.30 8.25
C THR A 119 -21.91 -13.04 9.15
N VAL A 120 -22.09 -11.81 9.63
CA VAL A 120 -23.26 -11.42 10.44
C VAL A 120 -24.54 -11.63 9.64
N GLY A 121 -24.57 -11.20 8.37
CA GLY A 121 -25.73 -11.41 7.50
C GLY A 121 -26.08 -12.89 7.33
N LEU A 122 -25.08 -13.74 7.09
CA LEU A 122 -25.26 -15.19 6.92
C LEU A 122 -25.74 -15.86 8.21
N VAL A 123 -25.20 -15.47 9.37
CA VAL A 123 -25.66 -15.98 10.67
C VAL A 123 -27.12 -15.61 10.92
N LEU A 124 -27.52 -14.37 10.63
CA LEU A 124 -28.92 -13.94 10.77
C LEU A 124 -29.86 -14.75 9.87
N LEU A 125 -29.46 -15.03 8.63
CA LEU A 125 -30.21 -15.88 7.71
C LEU A 125 -30.36 -17.31 8.26
N LEU A 126 -29.27 -17.91 8.75
CA LEU A 126 -29.28 -19.26 9.31
C LEU A 126 -30.18 -19.36 10.55
N LEU A 127 -30.10 -18.40 11.46
CA LEU A 127 -30.92 -18.37 12.66
C LEU A 127 -32.41 -18.22 12.32
N ALA A 128 -32.75 -17.34 11.38
CA ALA A 128 -34.13 -17.17 10.94
C ALA A 128 -34.67 -18.41 10.20
N ALA A 129 -33.85 -19.05 9.36
CA ALA A 129 -34.22 -20.31 8.71
C ALA A 129 -34.46 -21.43 9.74
N LEU A 130 -33.62 -21.51 10.78
CA LEU A 130 -33.76 -22.51 11.83
C LEU A 130 -35.02 -22.29 12.67
N ASP A 131 -35.33 -21.04 13.05
CA ASP A 131 -36.56 -20.71 13.79
C ASP A 131 -37.81 -21.04 12.96
N ALA A 132 -37.82 -20.71 11.66
CA ALA A 132 -38.93 -21.06 10.78
C ALA A 132 -39.09 -22.58 10.61
N PHE A 133 -37.99 -23.33 10.51
CA PHE A 133 -38.03 -24.78 10.46
C PHE A 133 -38.62 -25.39 11.74
N GLN A 134 -38.27 -24.84 12.91
CA GLN A 134 -38.82 -25.29 14.20
C GLN A 134 -40.31 -24.96 14.36
N ARG A 135 -40.75 -23.79 13.88
CA ARG A 135 -42.16 -23.36 13.97
C ARG A 135 -43.06 -24.03 12.92
N GLY A 136 -42.49 -24.51 11.81
CA GLY A 136 -43.24 -25.10 10.70
C GLY A 136 -44.03 -24.08 9.86
N GLU A 137 -44.00 -22.79 10.24
CA GLU A 137 -44.65 -21.69 9.55
C GLU A 137 -43.68 -20.52 9.39
N TRP A 138 -43.75 -19.83 8.25
CA TRP A 138 -42.92 -18.67 7.98
C TRP A 138 -43.69 -17.38 8.27
N VAL A 139 -43.23 -16.60 9.25
CA VAL A 139 -43.88 -15.34 9.65
C VAL A 139 -42.88 -14.18 9.49
N TYR A 140 -43.12 -13.32 8.50
CA TYR A 140 -42.27 -12.15 8.23
C TYR A 140 -42.35 -11.08 9.34
N LEU A 141 -43.51 -10.96 9.99
CA LEU A 141 -43.75 -9.99 11.07
C LEU A 141 -43.29 -10.52 12.44
N SER A 142 -42.14 -11.20 12.47
CA SER A 142 -41.53 -11.78 13.67
C SER A 142 -40.07 -11.37 13.78
N TRP A 143 -39.45 -11.58 14.94
CA TRP A 143 -38.02 -11.30 15.11
C TRP A 143 -37.14 -12.12 14.16
N ALA A 144 -37.53 -13.37 13.87
CA ALA A 144 -36.86 -14.20 12.87
C ALA A 144 -37.07 -13.67 11.45
N GLY A 145 -38.29 -13.24 11.11
CA GLY A 145 -38.58 -12.61 9.82
C GLY A 145 -37.79 -11.31 9.59
N LEU A 146 -37.65 -10.47 10.62
CA LEU A 146 -36.81 -9.28 10.58
C LEU A 146 -35.33 -9.64 10.41
N ALA A 147 -34.83 -10.62 11.17
CA ALA A 147 -33.45 -11.11 11.05
C ALA A 147 -33.17 -11.63 9.63
N TRP A 148 -34.14 -12.30 8.99
CA TRP A 148 -34.04 -12.76 7.61
C TRP A 148 -33.89 -11.59 6.63
N VAL A 149 -34.78 -10.59 6.70
CA VAL A 149 -34.75 -9.44 5.80
C VAL A 149 -33.44 -8.66 5.96
N VAL A 150 -33.01 -8.41 7.20
CA VAL A 150 -31.74 -7.73 7.50
C VAL A 150 -30.56 -8.56 6.98
N GLY A 151 -30.58 -9.88 7.18
CA GLY A 151 -29.56 -10.80 6.68
C GLY A 151 -29.40 -10.73 5.16
N ILE A 152 -30.50 -10.74 4.40
CA ILE A 152 -30.48 -10.58 2.93
C ILE A 152 -29.84 -9.24 2.54
N HIS A 153 -30.22 -8.15 3.21
CA HIS A 153 -29.69 -6.82 2.87
C HIS A 153 -28.19 -6.72 3.18
N LEU A 154 -27.72 -7.26 4.30
CA LEU A 154 -26.30 -7.24 4.66
C LEU A 154 -25.45 -8.06 3.68
N VAL A 155 -25.90 -9.27 3.32
CA VAL A 155 -25.18 -10.12 2.36
C VAL A 155 -25.19 -9.48 0.97
N GLY A 156 -26.33 -8.94 0.53
CA GLY A 156 -26.44 -8.25 -0.76
C GLY A 156 -25.54 -7.01 -0.83
N PHE A 157 -25.55 -6.19 0.21
CA PHE A 157 -24.70 -5.00 0.30
C PHE A 157 -23.21 -5.36 0.28
N ALA A 158 -22.79 -6.36 1.06
CA ALA A 158 -21.39 -6.77 1.10
C ALA A 158 -20.91 -7.41 -0.21
N SER A 159 -21.79 -8.17 -0.89
CA SER A 159 -21.50 -8.75 -2.21
C SER A 159 -21.39 -7.67 -3.29
N PHE A 160 -22.28 -6.67 -3.27
CA PHE A 160 -22.22 -5.54 -4.19
C PHE A 160 -20.94 -4.71 -3.99
N ARG A 161 -20.62 -4.37 -2.74
CA ARG A 161 -19.39 -3.64 -2.42
C ARG A 161 -18.13 -4.40 -2.84
N PHE A 162 -18.10 -5.71 -2.63
CA PHE A 162 -17.00 -6.56 -3.09
C PHE A 162 -16.86 -6.53 -4.61
N TYR A 163 -17.98 -6.64 -5.34
CA TYR A 163 -17.99 -6.61 -6.79
C TYR A 163 -17.44 -5.29 -7.35
N ILE A 164 -17.88 -4.15 -6.81
CA ILE A 164 -17.37 -2.84 -7.22
C ILE A 164 -15.86 -2.73 -6.95
N ALA A 165 -15.41 -3.10 -5.75
CA ALA A 165 -13.98 -3.06 -5.41
C ALA A 165 -13.13 -3.95 -6.33
N GLN A 166 -13.66 -5.10 -6.76
CA GLN A 166 -12.99 -5.98 -7.72
C GLN A 166 -12.90 -5.35 -9.11
N VAL A 167 -13.96 -4.69 -9.59
CA VAL A 167 -13.97 -4.00 -10.89
C VAL A 167 -12.97 -2.85 -10.91
N ASP A 168 -12.92 -2.05 -9.84
CA ASP A 168 -11.98 -0.93 -9.71
C ASP A 168 -10.52 -1.42 -9.72
N SER A 169 -10.23 -2.61 -9.19
CA SER A 169 -8.88 -3.18 -9.21
C SER A 169 -8.39 -3.70 -10.57
N MET A 170 -9.28 -3.81 -11.56
CA MET A 170 -8.96 -4.29 -12.91
C MET A 170 -8.72 -3.17 -13.93
N GLN A 171 -8.96 -1.90 -13.57
CA GLN A 171 -8.71 -0.71 -14.39
C GLN A 171 -7.35 -0.10 -14.08
#